data_AF-A0A9D7RV56-F1
#
_entry.id   AF-A0A9D7RV56-F1
#
_cell.length_a   1.000
_cell.length_b   1.000
_cell.length_c   1.000
_cell.angle_alpha   90.00
_cell.angle_beta   90.00
_cell.angle_gamma   90.00
#
_symmetry.space_group_name_H-M   'P 1'
#
loop_
_entity.id
_entity.type
_entity.pdbx_description
1 polymer ?
#
loop_
_entity_poly.entity_id
_entity_poly.type
_entity_poly.pdbx_seq_one_letter_code
_entity_poly.pdbx_strand_id
1 'polypeptide(L)'
;MTNKLLQGEDKRGSADRRTYQAEKIRDWKPWEHSTGANSAEGKAIVSRNALKHGYYSASMRELKRALRKQARLLKDLGLENN
;
A
#
# COMPACT_ATOMS: atom_id res chain seq x y z
N MET A 1 -18.75 -22.96 31.57
CA MET A 1 -19.44 -21.85 30.89
C MET A 1 -18.74 -20.55 31.21
N THR A 2 -18.11 -19.91 30.23
CA THR A 2 -18.16 -18.45 30.03
C THR A 2 -17.54 -18.16 28.67
N ASN A 3 -18.44 -18.12 27.69
CA ASN A 3 -18.18 -17.72 26.32
C ASN A 3 -17.76 -16.23 26.33
N LYS A 4 -16.60 -15.90 25.76
CA LYS A 4 -16.24 -14.51 25.44
C LYS A 4 -15.62 -14.42 24.04
N LEU A 5 -16.35 -14.96 23.07
CA LEU A 5 -16.40 -14.37 21.73
C LEU A 5 -17.20 -13.07 21.81
N LEU A 6 -16.55 -11.96 22.16
CA LEU A 6 -17.03 -10.61 21.91
C LEU A 6 -15.88 -9.74 21.38
N GLN A 7 -15.88 -9.61 20.05
CA GLN A 7 -15.66 -8.37 19.30
C GLN A 7 -14.28 -7.67 19.42
N GLY A 8 -13.42 -7.97 18.44
CA GLY A 8 -13.16 -7.00 17.36
C GLY A 8 -12.39 -5.71 17.65
N GLU A 9 -11.78 -5.48 18.81
CA GLU A 9 -10.88 -4.32 18.95
C GLU A 9 -9.50 -4.64 18.37
N ASP A 10 -9.19 -4.07 17.20
CA ASP A 10 -7.85 -4.16 16.63
C ASP A 10 -6.85 -3.41 17.52
N LYS A 11 -6.25 -4.14 18.47
CA LYS A 11 -5.22 -3.66 19.41
C LYS A 11 -3.99 -3.06 18.72
N ARG A 12 -3.84 -3.25 17.40
CA ARG A 12 -2.78 -2.62 16.60
C ARG A 12 -3.06 -1.14 16.31
N GLY A 13 -4.33 -0.75 16.31
CA GLY A 13 -4.80 0.58 15.88
C GLY A 13 -5.34 1.50 16.97
N SER A 14 -5.21 1.16 18.26
CA SER A 14 -5.72 1.99 19.36
C SER A 14 -5.09 3.40 19.39
N ALA A 15 -5.86 4.39 19.83
CA ALA A 15 -5.44 5.80 19.84
C ALA A 15 -4.17 6.01 20.68
N ASP A 16 -4.11 5.41 21.87
CA ASP A 16 -2.96 5.52 22.80
C ASP A 16 -1.68 4.92 22.20
N ARG A 17 -1.81 3.88 21.38
CA ARG A 17 -0.67 3.28 20.69
C ARG A 17 -0.19 4.18 19.55
N ARG A 18 -1.10 4.86 18.85
CA ARG A 18 -0.73 5.83 17.80
C ARG A 18 0.00 7.04 18.38
N THR A 19 -0.46 7.57 19.51
CA THR A 19 0.18 8.71 20.18
C THR A 19 1.57 8.34 20.67
N TYR A 20 1.71 7.22 21.39
CA TYR A 20 3.00 6.72 21.85
C TYR A 20 4.00 6.50 20.70
N GLN A 21 3.57 5.86 19.61
CA GLN A 21 4.43 5.66 18.44
C GLN A 21 4.79 6.99 17.76
N ALA A 22 3.86 7.95 17.70
CA ALA A 22 4.14 9.27 17.14
C ALA A 22 5.17 10.05 17.97
N GLU A 23 5.12 9.96 19.30
CA GLU A 23 6.15 10.52 20.19
C GLU A 23 7.52 9.89 19.91
N LYS A 24 7.60 8.56 19.85
CA LYS A 24 8.86 7.86 19.54
C LYS A 24 9.42 8.19 18.17
N ILE A 25 8.58 8.29 17.15
CA ILE A 25 9.00 8.70 15.80
C ILE A 25 9.54 10.14 15.80
N ARG A 26 8.96 11.04 16.61
CA ARG A 26 9.47 12.42 16.79
C ARG A 26 10.79 12.46 17.54
N ASP A 27 11.01 11.57 18.50
CA ASP A 27 12.28 11.45 19.21
C ASP A 27 13.38 10.90 18.30
N TRP A 28 13.09 9.83 17.55
CA TRP A 28 14.07 9.15 16.70
C TRP A 28 14.38 9.87 15.38
N LYS A 29 13.46 10.73 14.92
CA LYS A 29 13.58 11.51 13.67
C LYS A 29 14.21 10.74 12.51
N PRO A 30 13.70 9.55 12.15
CA PRO A 30 14.36 8.69 11.18
C PRO A 30 14.53 9.34 9.79
N TRP A 31 13.75 10.39 9.48
CA TRP A 31 13.91 11.18 8.25
C TRP A 31 15.24 11.94 8.18
N GLU A 32 15.88 12.30 9.30
CA GLU A 32 17.17 12.99 9.31
C GLU A 32 18.31 12.09 8.77
N HIS A 33 18.15 10.77 8.88
CA HIS A 33 19.07 9.78 8.33
C HIS A 33 18.64 9.23 6.97
N SER A 34 17.57 9.77 6.37
CA SER A 34 17.09 9.30 5.08
C SER A 34 18.07 9.68 3.96
N THR A 35 18.57 8.68 3.25
CA THR A 35 19.46 8.85 2.08
C THR A 35 18.68 9.01 0.76
N GLY A 36 17.41 9.43 0.87
CA GLY A 36 16.54 9.66 -0.28
C GLY A 36 17.03 10.78 -1.20
N ALA A 37 16.56 10.77 -2.44
CA ALA A 37 16.93 11.79 -3.41
C ALA A 37 16.31 13.17 -3.07
N ASN A 38 17.16 14.15 -2.78
CA ASN A 38 16.75 15.52 -2.46
C ASN A 38 16.76 16.47 -3.67
N SER A 39 17.47 16.12 -4.75
CA SER A 39 17.50 16.90 -6.00
C SER A 39 16.41 16.47 -7.00
N ALA A 40 16.03 17.36 -7.92
CA ALA A 40 15.09 17.03 -8.99
C ALA A 40 15.61 15.89 -9.88
N GLU A 41 16.90 15.90 -10.20
CA GLU A 41 17.57 14.83 -10.96
C GLU A 41 17.52 13.49 -10.20
N GLY A 42 17.88 13.49 -8.91
CA GLY A 42 17.82 12.29 -8.10
C GLY A 42 16.39 11.73 -8.00
N LYS A 43 15.38 12.60 -7.87
CA LYS A 43 13.96 12.23 -7.87
C LYS A 43 13.55 11.57 -9.19
N ALA A 44 14.01 12.12 -10.31
CA ALA A 44 13.78 11.54 -11.63
C ALA A 44 14.39 10.14 -11.73
N ILE A 45 15.63 9.95 -11.25
CA ILE A 45 16.29 8.64 -11.25
C ILE A 45 15.51 7.63 -10.39
N VAL A 46 15.21 7.94 -9.12
CA VAL A 46 14.55 6.98 -8.22
C VAL A 46 13.12 6.65 -8.67
N SER A 47 12.42 7.56 -9.36
CA SER A 47 11.09 7.28 -9.93
C SER A 47 11.10 6.13 -10.95
N ARG A 48 12.22 5.93 -11.65
CA ARG A 48 12.37 4.86 -12.65
C ARG A 48 12.40 3.47 -12.01
N ASN A 49 12.70 3.36 -10.71
CA ASN A 49 12.68 2.07 -10.00
C ASN A 49 11.29 1.42 -10.03
N ALA A 50 10.22 2.22 -10.05
CA ALA A 50 8.85 1.71 -10.19
C ALA A 50 8.58 1.02 -11.53
N LEU A 51 9.34 1.35 -12.58
CA LEU A 51 9.23 0.68 -13.88
C LEU A 51 9.96 -0.66 -13.90
N LYS A 52 10.95 -0.84 -13.03
CA LYS A 52 11.69 -2.09 -12.88
C LYS A 52 10.94 -3.09 -12.00
N HIS A 53 10.29 -2.62 -10.94
CA HIS A 53 9.64 -3.46 -9.93
C HIS A 53 8.25 -2.94 -9.55
N GLY A 54 7.40 -3.81 -9.01
CA GLY A 54 6.07 -3.44 -8.53
C GLY A 54 5.06 -3.19 -9.65
N TYR A 55 3.99 -2.45 -9.35
CA TYR A 55 2.78 -2.38 -10.18
C TYR A 55 2.91 -1.63 -11.51
N TYR A 56 4.02 -0.91 -11.71
CA TYR A 56 4.30 -0.19 -12.95
C TYR A 56 5.30 -0.91 -13.86
N SER A 57 5.78 -2.09 -13.45
CA SER A 57 6.57 -2.95 -14.32
C SER A 57 5.79 -3.36 -15.58
N ALA A 58 6.52 -3.70 -16.65
CA ALA A 58 5.91 -4.10 -17.91
C ALA A 58 4.93 -5.28 -17.73
N SER A 59 5.34 -6.33 -17.01
CA SER A 59 4.51 -7.51 -16.74
C SER A 59 3.25 -7.16 -15.94
N MET A 60 3.37 -6.32 -14.91
CA MET A 60 2.21 -5.89 -14.11
C MET A 60 1.26 -5.01 -14.91
N ARG A 61 1.77 -4.18 -15.82
CA ARG A 61 0.95 -3.38 -16.73
C ARG A 61 0.18 -4.26 -17.71
N GLU A 62 0.81 -5.30 -18.24
CA GLU A 62 0.16 -6.27 -19.10
C GLU A 62 -0.92 -7.06 -18.37
N LEU A 63 -0.61 -7.62 -17.20
CA LEU A 63 -1.58 -8.31 -16.35
C LEU A 63 -2.77 -7.40 -16.03
N LYS A 64 -2.52 -6.15 -15.64
CA LYS A 64 -3.58 -5.18 -15.34
C LYS A 64 -4.45 -4.88 -16.57
N ARG A 65 -3.87 -4.86 -17.78
CA ARG A 65 -4.64 -4.73 -19.02
C ARG A 65 -5.49 -5.96 -19.29
N ALA A 66 -4.95 -7.16 -19.11
CA ALA A 66 -5.67 -8.42 -19.28
C ALA A 66 -6.87 -8.53 -18.30
N LEU A 67 -6.63 -8.27 -17.01
CA LEU A 67 -7.69 -8.29 -15.99
C LEU A 67 -8.79 -7.26 -16.27
N ARG A 68 -8.44 -6.06 -16.74
CA ARG A 68 -9.45 -5.06 -17.15
C ARG A 68 -10.27 -5.50 -18.36
N LYS A 69 -9.67 -6.21 -19.31
CA LYS A 69 -10.40 -6.77 -20.45
C LYS A 69 -11.34 -7.87 -19.98
N GLN A 70 -10.86 -8.77 -19.13
CA GLN A 70 -11.68 -9.83 -18.54
C GLN A 70 -12.86 -9.25 -17.74
N ALA A 71 -12.63 -8.25 -16.89
CA ALA A 71 -13.67 -7.61 -16.10
C ALA A 71 -14.76 -6.97 -16.98
N ARG A 72 -14.37 -6.31 -18.07
CA ARG A 72 -15.33 -5.78 -19.05
C ARG A 72 -16.14 -6.88 -19.72
N LEU A 73 -15.48 -7.96 -20.16
CA LEU A 73 -16.15 -9.08 -20.80
C LEU A 73 -17.14 -9.77 -19.86
N LEU A 74 -16.79 -9.99 -18.60
CA LEU A 74 -17.71 -10.56 -17.62
C LEU A 74 -18.93 -9.66 -17.38
N LYS A 75 -18.72 -8.34 -17.33
CA LYS A 75 -19.80 -7.35 -17.23
C LYS A 75 -20.72 -7.39 -18.45
N ASP A 76 -20.15 -7.40 -19.65
CA ASP A 76 -20.91 -7.44 -20.91
C ASP A 76 -21.74 -8.73 -21.02
N LEU A 77 -21.25 -9.83 -20.44
CA LEU A 77 -21.95 -11.13 -20.37
C LEU A 77 -22.95 -11.23 -19.21
N GLY A 78 -23.05 -10.22 -18.34
CA GLY A 78 -23.90 -10.26 -17.15
C GLY A 78 -23.46 -11.29 -16.10
N LEU A 79 -22.19 -11.72 -16.13
CA LEU A 79 -21.58 -12.69 -15.22
C LEU A 79 -20.79 -12.02 -14.09
N GLU A 80 -21.10 -10.76 -13.78
CA GLU A 80 -20.54 -10.08 -12.63
C GLU A 80 -21.13 -10.65 -11.33
N ASN A 81 -20.27 -11.04 -10.39
CA ASN A 81 -20.71 -11.62 -9.12
C ASN A 81 -21.55 -10.60 -8.35
N ASN A 82 -22.78 -10.99 -8.01
CA ASN A 82 -23.72 -10.25 -7.15
C ASN A 82 -23.22 -10.21 -5.69
#